data_AF-A0A3D1M144-F1
#
_entry.id   AF-A0A3D1M144-F1
#
_cell.length_a   1.000
_cell.length_b   1.000
_cell.length_c   1.000
_cell.angle_alpha   90.00
_cell.angle_beta   90.00
_cell.angle_gamma   90.00
#
_symmetry.space_group_name_H-M   'P 1'
#
loop_
_entity.id
_entity.type
_entity.pdbx_description
1 polymer ?
#
loop_
_entity_poly.entity_id
_entity_poly.type
_entity_poly.pdbx_seq_one_letter_code
_entity_poly.pdbx_strand_id
1 'polypeptide(L)' 'MAFALGAAVPLIPILFSTGGTSIAISAIFSSIALFMVGGLVSIASGKNILFGAARMLVAGGLAATCTYGVGYLLGISIL' A
#
# COMPACT_ATOMS: atom_id res chain seq x y z
N MET A 1 12.69 -3.95 -11.89
CA MET A 1 11.74 -2.93 -12.36
C MET A 1 10.41 -2.96 -11.62
N ALA A 2 9.72 -4.12 -11.54
CA ALA A 2 8.40 -4.22 -10.88
C ALA A 2 8.34 -3.62 -9.46
N PHE A 3 9.38 -3.83 -8.65
CA PHE A 3 9.48 -3.23 -7.32
C PHE A 3 9.46 -1.70 -7.34
N ALA A 4 10.31 -1.07 -8.16
CA ALA A 4 10.40 0.38 -8.25
C ALA A 4 9.09 1.01 -8.76
N LEU A 5 8.45 0.37 -9.73
CA LEU A 5 7.14 0.81 -10.23
C LEU A 5 6.05 0.73 -9.16
N GLY A 6 6.02 -0.36 -8.39
CA GLY A 6 5.07 -0.51 -7.28
C GLY A 6 5.32 0.52 -6.17
N ALA A 7 6.58 0.79 -5.83
CA ALA A 7 6.96 1.78 -4.83
C ALA A 7 6.64 3.22 -5.25
N ALA A 8 6.54 3.50 -6.55
CA ALA A 8 6.18 4.82 -7.05
C ALA A 8 4.70 5.19 -6.79
N VAL A 9 3.80 4.20 -6.70
CA VAL A 9 2.35 4.43 -6.54
C VAL A 9 2.01 5.31 -5.32
N PRO A 10 2.43 4.98 -4.08
CA PRO A 10 2.20 5.84 -2.92
C PRO A 10 2.86 7.22 -3.02
N LEU A 11 3.96 7.34 -3.76
CA LEU A 11 4.73 8.58 -3.86
C LEU A 11 3.99 9.63 -4.69
N ILE A 12 3.19 9.23 -5.68
CA ILE A 12 2.46 10.15 -6.57
C ILE A 12 1.71 11.23 -5.78
N PRO A 13 0.76 10.92 -4.88
CA PRO A 13 0.01 11.95 -4.16
C PRO A 13 0.87 12.80 -3.21
N ILE A 14 1.98 12.26 -2.70
CA ILE A 14 2.90 12.97 -1.79
C ILE A 14 3.76 13.98 -2.55
N LEU A 15 4.02 13.75 -3.85
CA LEU A 15 4.78 14.70 -4.69
C LEU A 15 4.02 16.01 -4.95
N PHE A 16 2.69 15.99 -4.88
CA PHE A 16 1.85 17.15 -5.23
C PHE A 16 1.14 17.80 -4.04
N SER A 17 1.16 17.17 -2.86
CA SER A 17 0.38 17.61 -1.70
C SER A 17 1.03 17.17 -0.39
N THR A 18 0.77 17.90 0.70
CA THR A 18 1.33 17.63 2.03
C THR A 18 0.23 17.62 3.09
N GLY A 19 0.49 16.91 4.20
CA GLY A 19 -0.43 16.76 5.34
C GLY A 19 -1.26 15.48 5.30
N GLY A 20 -2.11 15.29 6.31
CA GLY A 20 -2.92 14.07 6.49
C GLY A 20 -3.78 13.67 5.29
N THR A 21 -4.30 14.62 4.52
CA THR A 21 -5.10 14.35 3.31
C THR A 21 -4.29 13.63 2.24
N SER A 22 -3.04 14.04 2.02
CA SER A 22 -2.15 13.43 1.02
C SER A 22 -1.77 12.01 1.42
N ILE A 23 -1.59 11.76 2.73
CA ILE A 23 -1.36 10.42 3.30
C ILE A 23 -2.57 9.52 3.04
N ALA A 24 -3.80 10.01 3.28
CA ALA A 24 -5.02 9.25 3.03
C ALA A 24 -5.19 8.88 1.54
N ILE A 25 -4.94 9.82 0.63
CA ILE A 25 -4.98 9.57 -0.82
C ILE A 25 -3.91 8.55 -1.23
N SER A 26 -2.70 8.66 -0.68
CA SER A 26 -1.60 7.69 -0.88
C SER A 26 -1.96 6.28 -0.42
N ALA A 27 -2.61 6.16 0.74
CA ALA A 27 -3.07 4.88 1.28
C ALA A 27 -4.15 4.24 0.40
N ILE A 28 -5.08 5.02 -0.13
CA ILE A 28 -6.10 4.54 -1.08
C ILE A 28 -5.45 4.03 -2.36
N PHE A 29 -4.55 4.83 -2.97
CA PHE A 29 -3.82 4.45 -4.17
C PHE A 29 -3.02 3.15 -3.98
N SER A 30 -2.33 3.04 -2.85
CA SER A 30 -1.56 1.83 -2.50
C SER A 30 -2.45 0.62 -2.30
N SER A 31 -3.61 0.80 -1.65
CA SER A 31 -4.58 -0.29 -1.44
C SER A 31 -5.14 -0.81 -2.76
N ILE A 32 -5.47 0.09 -3.69
CA ILE A 32 -5.93 -0.28 -5.04
C ILE A 32 -4.83 -1.03 -5.78
N ALA A 33 -3.58 -0.55 -5.73
CA ALA A 33 -2.46 -1.23 -6.38
C ALA A 33 -2.19 -2.63 -5.80
N LEU A 34 -2.19 -2.78 -4.46
CA LEU A 34 -2.04 -4.08 -3.80
C LEU A 34 -3.16 -5.04 -4.18
N PHE A 35 -4.40 -4.56 -4.22
CA PHE A 35 -5.56 -5.36 -4.60
C PHE A 35 -5.48 -5.81 -6.06
N MET A 36 -5.17 -4.90 -6.98
CA MET A 36 -5.02 -5.23 -8.40
C MET A 36 -3.88 -6.20 -8.66
N VAL A 37 -2.69 -5.96 -8.09
CA VAL A 37 -1.53 -6.84 -8.24
C VAL A 37 -1.80 -8.20 -7.62
N GLY A 38 -2.41 -8.25 -6.43
CA GLY A 38 -2.78 -9.50 -5.77
C GLY A 38 -3.80 -10.31 -6.58
N GLY A 39 -4.77 -9.64 -7.20
CA GLY A 39 -5.73 -10.23 -8.12
C GLY A 39 -5.06 -10.79 -9.38
N LEU A 40 -4.22 -9.99 -10.05
CA LEU A 40 -3.47 -10.38 -11.25
C LEU A 40 -2.58 -11.61 -11.00
N VAL A 41 -1.84 -11.62 -9.89
CA VAL A 41 -1.00 -12.76 -9.50
C VAL A 41 -1.85 -14.01 -9.22
N SER A 42 -3.04 -13.85 -8.68
CA SER A 42 -3.96 -14.97 -8.40
C SER A 42 -4.52 -15.58 -9.67
N ILE A 43 -4.90 -14.74 -10.65
CA ILE A 43 -5.32 -15.17 -11.98
C ILE A 43 -4.21 -15.99 -12.64
N ALA A 44 -2.99 -15.45 -12.65
CA ALA A 44 -1.83 -16.13 -13.24
C ALA A 44 -1.50 -17.47 -12.57
N SER A 45 -1.88 -17.65 -11.29
CA SER A 45 -1.64 -18.88 -10.53
C SER A 45 -2.82 -19.86 -10.54
N GLY A 46 -3.93 -19.56 -11.24
CA GLY A 46 -5.14 -20.37 -11.24
C GLY A 46 -5.88 -20.43 -9.90
N LYS A 47 -5.69 -19.42 -9.03
CA LYS A 47 -6.26 -19.36 -7.67
C LYS A 47 -7.42 -18.37 -7.61
N ASN A 48 -8.17 -18.40 -6.51
CA ASN A 48 -9.25 -17.43 -6.27
C ASN A 48 -8.68 -16.00 -6.21
N ILE A 49 -9.20 -15.14 -7.12
CA ILE A 49 -8.78 -13.75 -7.31
C ILE A 49 -8.97 -12.94 -6.03
N LEU A 50 -10.15 -13.06 -5.41
CA LEU A 50 -10.52 -12.29 -4.23
C LEU A 50 -9.63 -12.66 -3.05
N PHE A 51 -9.29 -13.95 -2.91
CA PHE A 51 -8.42 -14.42 -1.85
C PHE A 51 -6.99 -13.87 -1.96
N GLY A 52 -6.38 -13.89 -3.16
CA GLY A 52 -5.02 -13.37 -3.27
C GLY A 52 -4.94 -11.85 -3.30
N ALA A 53 -5.97 -11.15 -3.79
CA ALA A 53 -6.11 -9.70 -3.61
C ALA A 53 -6.20 -9.33 -2.13
N ALA A 54 -7.08 -9.99 -1.36
CA ALA A 54 -7.22 -9.78 0.08
C ALA A 54 -5.92 -10.11 0.84
N ARG A 55 -5.25 -11.22 0.52
CA ARG A 55 -3.96 -11.59 1.12
C ARG A 55 -2.91 -10.51 0.94
N MET A 56 -2.82 -9.93 -0.26
CA MET A 56 -1.83 -8.89 -0.55
C MET A 56 -2.17 -7.57 0.13
N LEU A 57 -3.46 -7.22 0.19
CA LEU A 57 -3.94 -6.06 0.94
C LEU A 57 -3.63 -6.17 2.43
N VAL A 58 -3.88 -7.33 3.04
CA VAL A 58 -3.58 -7.60 4.45
C VAL A 58 -2.08 -7.55 4.72
N ALA A 59 -1.27 -8.18 3.88
CA ALA A 59 0.19 -8.18 4.05
C ALA A 59 0.78 -6.76 3.95
N GLY A 60 0.39 -5.99 2.93
CA GLY A 60 0.84 -4.60 2.77
C GLY A 60 0.32 -3.68 3.86
N GLY A 61 -0.95 -3.84 4.26
CA GLY A 61 -1.58 -3.10 5.35
C GLY A 61 -0.86 -3.32 6.67
N LEU A 62 -0.58 -4.57 7.04
CA LEU A 62 0.17 -4.89 8.26
C LEU A 62 1.58 -4.29 8.24
N ALA A 63 2.29 -4.36 7.10
CA ALA A 63 3.60 -3.74 6.97
C ALA A 63 3.54 -2.22 7.16
N ALA A 64 2.54 -1.56 6.59
CA ALA A 64 2.31 -0.12 6.77
C ALA A 64 1.98 0.22 8.24
N THR A 65 1.10 -0.54 8.89
CA THR A 65 0.74 -0.34 10.30
C THR A 65 1.95 -0.54 11.21
N CYS A 66 2.78 -1.56 10.99
CA CYS A 66 4.00 -1.76 11.75
C CYS A 66 4.99 -0.60 11.58
N THR A 67 5.19 -0.15 10.34
CA THR A 67 6.12 0.96 10.03
C THR A 67 5.65 2.27 10.68
N TYR A 68 4.36 2.59 10.55
CA TYR A 68 3.76 3.73 11.20
C TYR A 68 3.82 3.62 12.74
N GLY A 69 3.50 2.45 13.29
CA GLY A 69 3.51 2.20 14.74
C GLY A 69 4.89 2.42 15.34
N VAL A 70 5.96 1.98 14.67
CA VAL A 70 7.34 2.26 15.10
C VAL A 70 7.63 3.76 15.06
N GLY A 71 7.28 4.46 13.97
CA GLY A 71 7.46 5.91 13.88
C GLY A 71 6.67 6.67 14.95
N TYR A 72 5.47 6.21 15.27
CA TYR A 72 4.62 6.76 16.33
C TYR A 72 5.23 6.60 17.72
N LEU A 73 5.74 5.40 18.05
CA LEU A 73 6.39 5.11 19.33
C LEU A 73 7.67 5.95 19.55
N LEU A 74 8.37 6.28 18.46
CA LEU A 74 9.57 7.13 18.51
C LEU A 74 9.24 8.63 18.59
N GLY A 75 7.96 9.01 18.57
CA GLY A 75 7.55 10.42 18.58
C GLY A 75 7.80 11.16 17.26
N ILE A 76 8.02 10.42 16.16
CA ILE A 76 8.33 10.96 14.83
C ILE A 76 7.04 11.08 13.98
N SER A 77 5.88 10.65 14.51
CA SER A 77 4.61 10.66 13.76
C SER A 77 4.16 12.07 13.42
N ILE A 78 4.05 12.33 12.11
CA ILE A 78 3.46 13.54 11.53
C ILE A 78 2.01 13.19 11.21
N LEU A 79 1.05 13.93 11.78
CA LEU A 79 -0.37 13.86 11.41
C LEU A 79 -0.74 15.10 10.60
#